data_AF-A0A071MF08-F1
#
_entry.id   AF-A0A071MF08-F1
#
_cell.length_a   1.000
_cell.length_b   1.000
_cell.length_c   1.000
_cell.angle_alpha   90.00
_cell.angle_beta   90.00
_cell.angle_gamma   90.00
#
_symmetry.space_group_name_H-M   'P 1'
#
loop_
_entity.id
_entity.type
_entity.pdbx_description
1 polymer ?
#
loop_
_entity_poly.entity_id
_entity_poly.type
_entity_poly.pdbx_seq_one_letter_code
_entity_poly.pdbx_strand_id
1 'polypeptide(L)'
;MKRRIAVVGDALETGGSILAYAGPTFTFGSPGRPVALIGGLAFCDACQGTGPIAKAGGPRRLEFMGETAADGDVVLCGCPTPPRIVAVLAGESWCDDMAETAGIVTSGENRKGGVVSIIAGAYDESVHAIGSGASTGYPYVIETSDGRIHSGHLDDSGHLPRIHTASEDEYVVYWGDEALAGSSGDA
;
A
#
# COMPACT_ATOMS: atom_id res chain seq x y z
N MET A 1 7.32 5.04 -9.50
CA MET A 1 8.16 6.25 -9.50
C MET A 1 9.54 5.87 -8.98
N LYS A 2 10.61 6.34 -9.60
CA LYS A 2 11.96 6.05 -9.11
C LYS A 2 12.29 6.89 -7.88
N ARG A 3 12.55 6.21 -6.76
CA ARG A 3 12.93 6.82 -5.47
C ARG A 3 14.24 6.22 -4.98
N ARG A 4 15.05 7.01 -4.28
CA ARG A 4 16.31 6.52 -3.71
C ARG A 4 16.02 5.59 -2.54
N ILE A 5 16.84 4.56 -2.39
CA ILE A 5 16.77 3.67 -1.23
C ILE A 5 17.31 4.44 -0.02
N ALA A 6 16.58 4.42 1.09
CA ALA A 6 17.02 5.04 2.34
C ALA A 6 17.96 4.09 3.10
N VAL A 7 18.97 4.67 3.75
CA VAL A 7 19.95 3.95 4.58
C VAL A 7 20.06 4.59 5.96
N VAL A 8 20.60 3.84 6.91
CA VAL A 8 20.89 4.33 8.25
C VAL A 8 21.77 5.57 8.20
N GLY A 9 21.32 6.61 8.91
CA GLY A 9 21.94 7.94 8.94
C GLY A 9 21.38 8.93 7.92
N ASP A 10 20.50 8.54 6.99
CA ASP A 10 19.78 9.53 6.16
C ASP A 10 18.95 10.46 7.04
N ALA A 11 18.86 11.72 6.62
CA ALA A 11 18.24 12.79 7.39
C ALA A 11 16.72 12.83 7.19
N LEU A 12 16.02 13.47 8.13
CA LEU A 12 14.63 13.89 7.93
C LEU A 12 14.58 15.35 7.47
N GLU A 13 13.52 15.74 6.77
CA GLU A 13 13.36 17.13 6.29
C GLU A 13 13.34 18.17 7.43
N THR A 14 12.94 17.73 8.63
CA THR A 14 12.90 18.56 9.85
C THR A 14 14.16 18.42 10.72
N GLY A 15 15.22 17.77 10.22
CA GLY A 15 16.39 17.39 11.01
C GLY A 15 16.21 16.08 11.78
N GLY A 16 17.32 15.54 12.28
CA GLY A 16 17.44 14.20 12.83
C GLY A 16 17.91 13.18 11.80
N SER A 17 17.83 11.89 12.14
CA SER A 17 18.36 10.83 11.28
C SER A 17 17.76 9.45 11.54
N ILE A 18 17.79 8.60 10.52
CA ILE A 18 17.46 7.17 10.64
C ILE A 18 18.46 6.48 11.57
N LEU A 19 17.94 5.73 12.54
CA LEU A 19 18.73 5.03 13.57
C LEU A 19 19.17 3.65 13.09
N ALA A 20 20.29 3.19 13.63
CA ALA A 20 20.76 1.83 13.40
C ALA A 20 19.86 0.81 14.12
N TYR A 21 19.79 -0.40 13.57
CA TYR A 21 19.12 -1.54 14.17
C TYR A 21 20.09 -2.70 14.34
N ALA A 22 19.77 -3.63 15.25
CA ALA A 22 20.53 -4.85 15.44
C ALA A 22 20.02 -5.95 14.52
N GLY A 23 20.94 -6.74 13.95
CA GLY A 23 20.61 -7.87 13.08
C GLY A 23 21.49 -7.92 11.84
N PRO A 24 21.23 -8.87 10.92
CA PRO A 24 21.95 -8.90 9.66
C PRO A 24 21.57 -7.69 8.80
N THR A 25 22.58 -7.08 8.18
CA THR A 25 22.43 -5.84 7.42
C THR A 25 22.83 -6.07 5.97
N PHE A 26 21.97 -5.67 5.05
CA PHE A 26 22.36 -5.40 3.67
C PHE A 26 22.80 -3.94 3.56
N THR A 27 23.78 -3.62 2.71
CA THR A 27 24.35 -2.27 2.65
C THR A 27 24.37 -1.67 1.25
N PHE A 28 24.02 -0.39 1.12
CA PHE A 28 24.12 0.40 -0.11
C PHE A 28 25.07 1.59 0.06
N GLY A 29 25.54 2.15 -1.06
CA GLY A 29 26.39 3.34 -1.10
C GLY A 29 27.88 3.06 -0.85
N SER A 30 28.66 4.14 -0.78
CA SER A 30 30.09 4.12 -0.47
C SER A 30 30.43 5.28 0.49
N PRO A 31 30.90 5.01 1.73
CA PRO A 31 31.07 3.70 2.36
C PRO A 31 29.72 2.99 2.59
N GLY A 32 29.66 1.67 2.45
CA GLY A 32 28.42 0.91 2.56
C GLY A 32 27.69 1.16 3.89
N ARG A 33 26.40 1.50 3.81
CA ARG A 33 25.54 1.80 4.97
C ARG A 33 24.36 0.81 5.02
N PRO A 34 23.96 0.34 6.21
CA PRO A 34 22.81 -0.53 6.35
C PRO A 34 21.55 0.08 5.75
N VAL A 35 20.79 -0.71 5.00
CA VAL A 35 19.50 -0.29 4.43
C VAL A 35 18.51 0.01 5.54
N ALA A 36 17.77 1.11 5.43
CA ALA A 36 16.68 1.41 6.34
C ALA A 36 15.46 0.56 5.98
N LEU A 37 14.76 0.03 6.98
CA LEU A 37 13.58 -0.81 6.79
C LEU A 37 12.33 -0.08 7.26
N ILE A 38 11.19 -0.35 6.62
CA ILE A 38 9.87 0.05 7.13
C ILE A 38 9.69 -0.59 8.52
N GLY A 39 9.16 0.19 9.46
CA GLY A 39 9.10 -0.17 10.89
C GLY A 39 10.39 0.08 11.66
N GLY A 40 11.52 0.35 10.98
CA GLY A 40 12.75 0.83 11.61
C GLY A 40 12.57 2.20 12.27
N LEU A 41 13.49 2.59 13.16
CA LEU A 41 13.35 3.82 13.94
C LEU A 41 14.15 4.98 13.35
N ALA A 42 13.62 6.20 13.48
CA ALA A 42 14.30 7.44 13.18
C ALA A 42 14.12 8.46 14.30
N PHE A 43 15.17 9.23 14.58
CA PHE A 43 15.12 10.34 15.52
C PHE A 43 14.78 11.64 14.78
N CYS A 44 13.90 12.45 15.35
CA CYS A 44 13.45 13.72 14.79
C CYS A 44 13.93 14.89 15.67
N ASP A 45 14.69 15.81 15.09
CA ASP A 45 15.18 17.00 15.80
C ASP A 45 14.04 17.98 16.17
N ALA A 46 12.95 18.02 15.39
CA ALA A 46 11.88 18.99 15.64
C ALA A 46 11.07 18.67 16.91
N CYS A 47 10.72 17.40 17.15
CA CYS A 47 9.99 16.98 18.36
C CYS A 47 10.88 16.31 19.41
N GLN A 48 12.19 16.19 19.16
CA GLN A 48 13.16 15.52 20.05
C GLN A 48 12.75 14.09 20.43
N GLY A 49 12.06 13.41 19.51
CA GLY A 49 11.47 12.09 19.73
C GLY A 49 11.88 11.09 18.66
N THR A 50 11.63 9.82 18.93
CA THR A 50 11.85 8.73 17.99
C THR A 50 10.51 8.18 17.50
N GLY A 51 10.42 7.86 16.21
CA GLY A 51 9.23 7.24 15.62
C GLY A 51 9.61 6.15 14.62
N PRO A 52 8.70 5.21 14.33
CA PRO A 52 8.90 4.23 13.28
C PRO A 52 8.75 4.86 11.89
N ILE A 53 9.49 4.32 10.93
CA ILE A 53 9.39 4.65 9.51
C ILE A 53 8.14 3.95 8.96
N ALA A 54 7.27 4.72 8.30
CA ALA A 54 6.09 4.23 7.62
C ALA A 54 6.19 4.50 6.11
N LYS A 55 5.70 3.52 5.35
CA LYS A 55 5.69 3.54 3.88
C LYS A 55 4.79 4.68 3.38
N ALA A 56 5.32 5.48 2.46
CA ALA A 56 4.57 6.43 1.64
C ALA A 56 4.78 6.14 0.14
N GLY A 57 3.98 6.69 -0.76
CA GLY A 57 4.14 6.45 -2.20
C GLY A 57 3.72 5.05 -2.65
N GLY A 58 4.38 4.49 -3.66
CA GLY A 58 3.88 3.32 -4.39
C GLY A 58 3.95 1.99 -3.63
N PRO A 59 3.19 0.97 -4.07
CA PRO A 59 3.06 -0.30 -3.37
C PRO A 59 4.35 -1.12 -3.39
N ARG A 60 5.22 -0.95 -4.40
CA ARG A 60 6.40 -1.79 -4.55
C ARG A 60 7.58 -1.28 -3.72
N ARG A 61 8.33 -2.21 -3.11
CA ARG A 61 9.65 -1.99 -2.52
C ARG A 61 10.56 -3.16 -2.82
N LEU A 62 11.86 -2.94 -2.66
CA LEU A 62 12.79 -4.06 -2.55
C LEU A 62 12.50 -4.75 -1.21
N GLU A 63 12.22 -6.04 -1.25
CA GLU A 63 12.04 -6.88 -0.07
C GLU A 63 13.14 -7.95 -0.07
N PHE A 64 13.91 -7.99 1.02
CA PHE A 64 15.00 -8.96 1.16
C PHE A 64 15.08 -9.49 2.59
N MET A 65 15.13 -8.58 3.57
CA MET A 65 15.13 -8.88 5.01
C MET A 65 14.01 -8.14 5.75
N GLY A 66 12.98 -7.75 5.00
CA GLY A 66 12.01 -6.74 5.34
C GLY A 66 11.86 -5.73 4.20
N GLU A 67 10.77 -4.97 4.26
CA GLU A 67 10.47 -3.95 3.29
C GLU A 67 11.43 -2.77 3.43
N THR A 68 12.10 -2.39 2.34
CA THR A 68 13.06 -1.27 2.36
C THR A 68 12.35 0.09 2.38
N ALA A 69 12.89 1.01 3.18
CA ALA A 69 12.46 2.40 3.17
C ALA A 69 13.06 3.15 1.98
N ALA A 70 12.35 4.16 1.50
CA ALA A 70 12.72 4.98 0.36
C ALA A 70 12.63 6.48 0.67
N ASP A 71 13.31 7.29 -0.13
CA ASP A 71 13.24 8.75 -0.12
C ASP A 71 11.79 9.24 -0.08
N GLY A 72 11.41 10.09 0.88
CA GLY A 72 10.05 10.60 1.01
C GLY A 72 9.08 9.74 1.84
N ASP A 73 9.50 8.56 2.31
CA ASP A 73 8.77 7.80 3.34
C ASP A 73 8.72 8.63 4.64
N VAL A 74 7.71 8.40 5.47
CA VAL A 74 7.40 9.28 6.61
C VAL A 74 7.81 8.66 7.94
N VAL A 75 8.10 9.49 8.93
CA VAL A 75 8.41 9.03 10.30
C VAL A 75 7.27 9.40 11.23
N LEU A 76 6.66 8.39 11.85
CA LEU A 76 5.54 8.55 12.79
C LEU A 76 6.04 8.96 14.19
N CYS A 77 6.68 10.12 14.27
CA CYS A 77 7.10 10.75 15.53
C CYS A 77 5.99 11.64 16.11
N GLY A 78 6.28 12.39 17.17
CA GLY A 78 5.32 13.28 17.84
C GLY A 78 4.98 14.57 17.10
N CYS A 79 5.46 14.77 15.87
CA CYS A 79 5.15 15.97 15.10
C CYS A 79 3.69 15.95 14.59
N PRO A 80 2.97 17.09 14.58
CA PRO A 80 1.60 17.17 14.03
C PRO A 80 1.52 16.73 12.57
N THR A 81 2.57 17.01 11.80
CA THR A 81 2.76 16.49 10.44
C THR A 81 4.00 15.60 10.45
N PRO A 82 3.87 14.30 10.14
CA PRO A 82 5.00 13.37 10.09
C PRO A 82 6.07 13.85 9.10
N PRO A 83 7.33 14.01 9.52
CA PRO A 83 8.41 14.44 8.63
C PRO A 83 8.79 13.32 7.64
N ARG A 84 9.27 13.73 6.48
CA ARG A 84 9.76 12.84 5.42
C ARG A 84 11.25 12.57 5.49
N ILE A 85 11.64 11.38 5.05
CA ILE A 85 13.04 10.98 4.84
C ILE A 85 13.60 11.69 3.60
N VAL A 86 14.83 12.16 3.71
CA VAL A 86 15.63 12.70 2.60
C VAL A 86 16.81 11.75 2.37
N ALA A 87 16.66 10.83 1.40
CA ALA A 87 17.64 9.78 1.15
C ALA A 87 18.72 10.24 0.16
N VAL A 88 19.94 10.38 0.66
CA VAL A 88 21.10 10.86 -0.13
C VAL A 88 22.34 9.99 0.06
N LEU A 89 22.40 9.20 1.13
CA LEU A 89 23.62 8.49 1.50
C LEU A 89 23.82 7.15 0.77
N ALA A 90 22.79 6.61 0.12
CA ALA A 90 22.86 5.37 -0.66
C ALA A 90 23.45 5.55 -2.09
N GLY A 91 23.80 6.79 -2.47
CA GLY A 91 24.26 7.12 -3.82
C GLY A 91 23.18 6.90 -4.89
N GLU A 92 23.56 6.35 -6.03
CA GLU A 92 22.67 6.07 -7.17
C GLU A 92 21.91 4.73 -7.03
N SER A 93 21.48 4.41 -5.80
CA SER A 93 20.69 3.21 -5.51
C SER A 93 19.20 3.58 -5.53
N TRP A 94 18.50 3.15 -6.59
CA TRP A 94 17.11 3.52 -6.86
C TRP A 94 16.18 2.31 -6.86
N CYS A 95 14.94 2.52 -6.41
CA CYS A 95 13.84 1.58 -6.50
C CYS A 95 12.68 2.24 -7.27
N ASP A 96 12.12 1.54 -8.25
CA ASP A 96 10.85 1.96 -8.85
C ASP A 96 9.70 1.44 -7.99
N ASP A 97 9.08 2.34 -7.25
CA ASP A 97 8.03 1.99 -6.30
C ASP A 97 6.66 1.79 -6.94
N MET A 98 6.55 2.00 -8.26
CA MET A 98 5.31 1.93 -9.02
C MET A 98 4.21 2.84 -8.43
N ALA A 99 4.55 4.00 -7.86
CA ALA A 99 3.57 4.96 -7.34
C ALA A 99 2.54 5.39 -8.38
N GLU A 100 2.92 5.52 -9.65
CA GLU A 100 2.00 5.83 -10.74
C GLU A 100 0.96 4.73 -11.03
N THR A 101 1.21 3.48 -10.61
CA THR A 101 0.19 2.42 -10.68
C THR A 101 -0.59 2.32 -9.37
N ALA A 102 -0.22 3.03 -8.31
CA ALA A 102 -1.11 3.17 -7.16
C ALA A 102 -2.25 4.09 -7.58
N GLY A 103 -3.46 3.55 -7.74
CA GLY A 103 -4.65 4.38 -7.94
C GLY A 103 -4.69 5.53 -6.92
N ILE A 104 -5.21 6.69 -7.33
CA ILE A 104 -5.37 7.86 -6.46
C ILE A 104 -6.21 7.45 -5.25
N VAL A 105 -5.58 7.38 -4.09
CA VAL A 105 -6.32 7.13 -2.85
C VAL A 105 -7.12 8.38 -2.52
N THR A 106 -8.44 8.31 -2.69
CA THR A 106 -9.33 9.40 -2.27
C THR A 106 -9.88 9.05 -0.89
N SER A 107 -9.60 9.88 0.10
CA SER A 107 -10.20 9.73 1.43
C SER A 107 -11.67 10.11 1.35
N GLY A 108 -12.57 9.13 1.51
CA GLY A 108 -14.00 9.36 1.69
C GLY A 108 -14.39 9.11 3.14
N GLU A 109 -15.03 10.10 3.78
CA GLU A 109 -15.70 9.88 5.07
C GLU A 109 -16.96 9.06 4.85
N ASN A 110 -17.10 7.92 5.53
CA ASN A 110 -18.40 7.27 5.61
C ASN A 110 -19.29 7.99 6.63
N ARG A 111 -20.61 7.74 6.56
CA ARG A 111 -21.62 8.36 7.44
C ARG A 111 -21.47 8.05 8.94
N LYS A 112 -20.47 7.26 9.34
CA LYS A 112 -20.09 6.91 10.72
C LYS A 112 -18.71 7.47 11.13
N GLY A 113 -18.09 8.33 10.33
CA GLY A 113 -16.81 8.96 10.67
C GLY A 113 -15.60 8.03 10.61
N GLY A 114 -15.73 6.88 9.94
CA GLY A 114 -14.59 6.01 9.63
C GLY A 114 -13.92 6.46 8.33
N VAL A 115 -12.61 6.71 8.38
CA VAL A 115 -11.79 6.94 7.19
C VAL A 115 -11.64 5.61 6.45
N VAL A 116 -12.24 5.49 5.27
CA VAL A 116 -12.02 4.34 4.39
C VAL A 116 -11.05 4.80 3.31
N SER A 117 -9.89 4.14 3.24
CA SER A 117 -8.91 4.34 2.18
C SER A 117 -9.44 3.66 0.91
N ILE A 118 -10.04 4.44 0.01
CA ILE A 118 -10.49 3.94 -1.29
C ILE A 118 -9.37 4.19 -2.27
N ILE A 119 -8.71 3.14 -2.74
CA ILE A 119 -7.80 3.22 -3.88
C ILE A 119 -8.68 3.49 -5.11
N ALA A 120 -8.80 4.75 -5.54
CA ALA A 120 -9.42 5.08 -6.82
C ALA A 120 -8.38 4.79 -7.91
N GLY A 121 -8.39 3.53 -8.37
CA GLY A 121 -7.73 3.11 -9.59
C GLY A 121 -7.98 4.08 -10.75
N ALA A 122 -7.03 4.13 -11.70
CA ALA A 122 -7.21 4.93 -12.92
C ALA A 122 -8.39 4.43 -13.78
N TYR A 123 -8.86 3.21 -13.51
CA TYR A 123 -9.97 2.55 -14.17
C TYR A 123 -11.05 2.19 -13.12
N ASP A 124 -12.31 2.25 -13.54
CA ASP A 124 -13.47 1.93 -12.70
C ASP A 124 -14.47 1.02 -13.43
N GLU A 125 -14.29 -0.30 -13.29
CA GLU A 125 -15.17 -1.27 -13.93
C GLU A 125 -16.41 -1.56 -13.07
N SER A 126 -17.55 -1.79 -13.71
CA SER A 126 -18.76 -2.31 -13.07
C SER A 126 -19.41 -3.37 -13.94
N VAL A 127 -19.65 -4.55 -13.39
CA VAL A 127 -20.38 -5.61 -14.08
C VAL A 127 -21.88 -5.44 -13.87
N HIS A 128 -22.66 -5.56 -14.94
CA HIS A 128 -24.11 -5.70 -14.88
C HIS A 128 -24.47 -7.13 -15.28
N ALA A 129 -24.97 -7.91 -14.33
CA ALA A 129 -25.40 -9.28 -14.56
C ALA A 129 -26.78 -9.29 -15.24
N ILE A 130 -26.89 -9.87 -16.43
CA ILE A 130 -28.14 -9.98 -17.19
C ILE A 130 -28.45 -11.46 -17.43
N GLY A 131 -29.66 -11.91 -17.09
CA GLY A 131 -30.13 -13.27 -17.38
C GLY A 131 -31.00 -13.84 -16.28
N SER A 132 -31.56 -15.04 -16.51
CA SER A 132 -32.47 -15.70 -15.57
C SER A 132 -31.83 -16.13 -14.24
N GLY A 133 -30.49 -16.26 -14.20
CA GLY A 133 -29.73 -16.56 -12.98
C GLY A 133 -29.27 -15.32 -12.21
N ALA A 134 -29.38 -14.11 -12.79
CA ALA A 134 -29.00 -12.86 -12.15
C ALA A 134 -30.17 -12.31 -11.31
N SER A 135 -30.56 -13.05 -10.27
CA SER A 135 -31.67 -12.64 -9.39
C SER A 135 -31.17 -11.97 -8.11
N THR A 136 -32.01 -11.14 -7.52
CA THR A 136 -31.78 -10.57 -6.20
C THR A 136 -31.42 -11.66 -5.20
N GLY A 137 -30.37 -11.44 -4.43
CA GLY A 137 -29.86 -12.41 -3.46
C GLY A 137 -28.95 -13.48 -4.07
N TYR A 138 -28.59 -13.42 -5.36
CA TYR A 138 -27.64 -14.39 -5.93
C TYR A 138 -26.21 -14.05 -5.51
N PRO A 139 -25.45 -14.98 -4.90
CA PRO A 139 -24.14 -14.68 -4.34
C PRO A 139 -23.08 -14.54 -5.43
N TYR A 140 -22.11 -13.65 -5.18
CA TYR A 140 -20.94 -13.46 -6.01
C TYR A 140 -19.68 -13.24 -5.16
N VAL A 141 -18.54 -13.62 -5.73
CA VAL A 141 -17.20 -13.26 -5.26
C VAL A 141 -16.41 -12.74 -6.44
N ILE A 142 -15.77 -11.59 -6.28
CA ILE A 142 -14.87 -10.98 -7.26
C ILE A 142 -13.46 -11.14 -6.73
N GLU A 143 -12.58 -11.70 -7.54
CA GLU A 143 -11.14 -11.79 -7.27
C GLU A 143 -10.40 -10.97 -8.31
N THR A 144 -9.67 -9.97 -7.84
CA THR A 144 -8.82 -9.12 -8.69
C THR A 144 -7.42 -9.71 -8.79
N SER A 145 -6.72 -9.44 -9.89
CA SER A 145 -5.33 -9.86 -10.15
C SER A 145 -4.34 -9.47 -9.04
N ASP A 146 -4.61 -8.37 -8.31
CA ASP A 146 -3.81 -7.89 -7.18
C ASP A 146 -4.15 -8.56 -5.83
N GLY A 147 -5.06 -9.54 -5.85
CA GLY A 147 -5.43 -10.36 -4.70
C GLY A 147 -6.53 -9.78 -3.82
N ARG A 148 -7.15 -8.63 -4.17
CA ARG A 148 -8.34 -8.16 -3.45
C ARG A 148 -9.55 -9.03 -3.77
N ILE A 149 -10.32 -9.33 -2.73
CA ILE A 149 -11.55 -10.12 -2.80
C ILE A 149 -12.74 -9.25 -2.40
N HIS A 150 -13.77 -9.21 -3.25
CA HIS A 150 -15.05 -8.53 -2.98
C HIS A 150 -16.21 -9.52 -3.07
N SER A 151 -16.91 -9.77 -1.97
CA SER A 151 -18.03 -10.70 -1.93
C SER A 151 -19.35 -9.98 -1.65
N GLY A 152 -20.45 -10.48 -2.21
CA GLY A 152 -21.76 -9.94 -1.94
C GLY A 152 -22.90 -10.76 -2.51
N HIS A 153 -24.08 -10.17 -2.51
CA HIS A 153 -25.26 -10.72 -3.16
C HIS A 153 -25.81 -9.67 -4.12
N LEU A 154 -26.32 -10.11 -5.28
CA LEU A 154 -26.96 -9.23 -6.24
C LEU A 154 -28.15 -8.51 -5.63
N ASP A 155 -28.33 -7.25 -5.99
CA ASP A 155 -29.55 -6.49 -5.70
C ASP A 155 -30.50 -6.52 -6.91
N ASP A 156 -31.65 -5.85 -6.79
CA ASP A 156 -32.65 -5.75 -7.86
C ASP A 156 -32.13 -5.05 -9.12
N SER A 157 -31.01 -4.33 -9.03
CA SER A 157 -30.38 -3.65 -10.16
C SER A 157 -29.46 -4.56 -10.97
N GLY A 158 -29.03 -5.70 -10.40
CA GLY A 158 -28.07 -6.61 -11.05
C GLY A 158 -26.66 -6.04 -11.21
N HIS A 159 -26.35 -4.88 -10.62
CA HIS A 159 -25.04 -4.26 -10.70
C HIS A 159 -24.13 -4.75 -9.57
N LEU A 160 -22.92 -5.13 -9.92
CA LEU A 160 -21.85 -5.39 -8.96
C LEU A 160 -21.23 -4.07 -8.50
N PRO A 161 -20.55 -4.07 -7.33
CA PRO A 161 -19.80 -2.91 -6.87
C PRO A 161 -18.79 -2.47 -7.93
N ARG A 162 -18.53 -1.16 -7.99
CA ARG A 162 -17.44 -0.63 -8.82
C ARG A 162 -16.12 -1.17 -8.31
N ILE A 163 -15.38 -1.82 -9.20
CA ILE A 163 -14.03 -2.28 -8.99
C ILE A 163 -13.11 -1.21 -9.54
N HIS A 164 -12.06 -0.91 -8.78
CA HIS A 164 -11.09 0.10 -9.15
C HIS A 164 -9.75 -0.60 -9.38
N THR A 165 -9.23 -0.53 -10.60
CA THR A 165 -7.95 -1.14 -10.98
C THR A 165 -6.89 -0.07 -11.29
N ALA A 166 -5.66 -0.42 -10.93
CA ALA A 166 -4.46 0.40 -11.08
C ALA A 166 -4.04 0.59 -12.55
N SER A 167 -4.27 -0.46 -13.36
CA SER A 167 -3.92 -0.60 -14.76
C SER A 167 -5.03 -1.35 -15.48
N GLU A 168 -5.00 -1.37 -16.82
CA GLU A 168 -5.81 -2.33 -17.59
C GLU A 168 -5.47 -3.74 -17.12
N ASP A 169 -6.44 -4.39 -16.48
CA ASP A 169 -6.23 -5.68 -15.85
C ASP A 169 -7.53 -6.50 -15.86
N GLU A 170 -7.40 -7.80 -15.66
CA GLU A 170 -8.51 -8.75 -15.62
C GLU A 170 -8.87 -9.09 -14.16
N TYR A 171 -10.16 -9.28 -13.90
CA TYR A 171 -10.64 -9.84 -12.65
C TYR A 171 -11.67 -10.92 -12.94
N VAL A 172 -11.77 -11.88 -12.03
CA VAL A 172 -12.67 -13.02 -12.14
C VAL A 172 -13.87 -12.80 -11.23
N VAL A 173 -15.06 -13.12 -11.74
CA VAL A 173 -16.29 -13.14 -10.93
C VAL A 173 -16.78 -14.58 -10.82
N TYR A 174 -16.75 -15.11 -9.60
CA TYR A 174 -17.36 -16.37 -9.20
C TYR A 174 -18.81 -16.13 -8.80
N TRP A 175 -19.66 -17.10 -9.11
CA TRP A 175 -21.11 -16.99 -8.90
C TRP A 175 -21.66 -18.21 -8.16
N GLY A 176 -22.77 -18.04 -7.43
CA GLY A 176 -23.53 -19.17 -6.89
C GLY A 176 -22.67 -20.06 -5.98
N ASP A 177 -22.66 -21.36 -6.27
CA ASP A 177 -21.93 -22.36 -5.49
C ASP A 177 -20.40 -22.14 -5.50
N GLU A 178 -19.84 -21.57 -6.57
CA GLU A 178 -18.41 -21.23 -6.63
C GLU A 178 -18.07 -20.05 -5.71
N ALA A 179 -18.97 -19.05 -5.63
CA ALA A 179 -18.87 -17.95 -4.69
C ALA A 179 -18.97 -18.43 -3.23
N LEU A 180 -19.81 -19.44 -2.97
CA LEU A 180 -19.95 -20.03 -1.64
C LEU A 180 -18.75 -20.90 -1.26
N ALA A 181 -18.20 -21.69 -2.19
CA ALA A 181 -17.04 -22.54 -1.97
C ALA A 181 -15.75 -21.75 -1.64
N GLY A 182 -15.58 -20.56 -2.24
CA GLY A 182 -14.46 -19.65 -1.94
C GLY A 182 -14.50 -19.00 -0.55
N SER A 183 -15.62 -19.09 0.17
CA SER A 183 -15.78 -18.55 1.54
C SER A 183 -15.52 -19.56 2.65
N SER A 184 -15.37 -20.85 2.30
CA SER A 184 -15.23 -21.98 3.23
C SER A 184 -13.87 -22.66 3.11
N GLY A 185 -12.81 -21.92 3.42
CA GLY A 185 -11.43 -22.42 3.47
C GLY A 185 -10.71 -21.94 4.72
N ASP A 186 -11.20 -22.30 5.90
CA ASP A 186 -10.40 -22.40 7.13
C ASP A 186 -11.18 -23.18 8.22
N ALA A 187 -10.80 -24.45 8.37
CA ALA A 187 -10.86 -25.22 9.61
C ALA A 187 -9.72 -26.26 9.60
#